data_AF-A0A9Q1BUC5-F1
#
_entry.id   AF-A0A9Q1BUC5-F1
#
_cell.length_a   1.000
_cell.length_b   1.000
_cell.length_c   1.000
_cell.angle_alpha   90.00
_cell.angle_beta   90.00
_cell.angle_gamma   90.00
#
_symmetry.space_group_name_H-M   'P 1'
#
loop_
_entity.id
_entity.type
_entity.pdbx_description
1 polymer ?
#
loop_
_entity_poly.entity_id
_entity_poly.type
_entity_poly.pdbx_seq_one_letter_code
_entity_poly.pdbx_strand_id
1 'polypeptide(L)'
;MSVTNCLQLQILFFVLMSMIFICESKDGSCQDIGCVVGHNESRPCQCNTHCHSYNDCCSDYNHTCGTCHGIGCGTKYDLKSFLCQCNKECRFHSNCCSDYNRTCGTCHGIGCGTKYDLKSFLCQCNKECRFHSNCCSDYNRTCESCQGIGCGTTHNKSRPCQCNKKCLDEGDCCSDYNETCAQSYQGADHSLSLSSTQGNESRLYQPSVHPGSNALALVLSLAGVCTAVLAAIVVLLIYLKVRKDRSRRKCKEPEDRLYNEIGDLNAGSLDILDQVGQDNDNGERNVPDRASTTQHDRLGSVNFVRNVAYQSYDSDT
;
A
#
# COMPACT_ATOMS: atom_id res chain seq x y z
N MET A 1 -8.57 -41.63 -53.27
CA MET A 1 -8.64 -41.12 -51.87
C MET A 1 -10.04 -40.60 -51.65
N SER A 2 -10.78 -41.18 -50.69
CA SER A 2 -12.20 -40.87 -50.48
C SER A 2 -12.36 -39.51 -49.82
N VAL A 3 -13.37 -38.74 -50.26
CA VAL A 3 -13.71 -37.39 -49.77
C VAL A 3 -13.92 -37.36 -48.25
N THR A 4 -14.33 -38.50 -47.68
CA THR A 4 -14.50 -38.73 -46.24
C THR A 4 -13.19 -38.57 -45.43
N ASN A 5 -12.03 -38.90 -46.02
CA ASN A 5 -10.75 -38.82 -45.31
C ASN A 5 -10.22 -37.39 -45.21
N CYS A 6 -10.62 -36.50 -46.13
CA CYS A 6 -10.22 -35.10 -46.11
C CYS A 6 -10.98 -34.31 -45.03
N LEU A 7 -12.28 -34.57 -44.90
CA LEU A 7 -13.13 -33.93 -43.88
C LEU A 7 -12.74 -34.34 -42.46
N GLN A 8 -12.39 -35.61 -42.25
CA GLN A 8 -11.89 -36.12 -40.97
C GLN A 8 -10.58 -35.42 -40.55
N LEU A 9 -9.67 -35.15 -41.49
CA LEU A 9 -8.39 -34.50 -41.20
C LEU A 9 -8.58 -33.01 -40.87
N GLN A 10 -9.50 -32.32 -41.54
CA GLN A 10 -9.82 -30.92 -41.25
C GLN A 10 -10.48 -30.77 -39.87
N ILE A 11 -11.43 -31.63 -39.51
CA ILE A 11 -12.06 -31.62 -38.18
C ILE A 11 -11.03 -31.88 -37.09
N LEU A 12 -10.12 -32.85 -37.29
CA LEU A 12 -9.04 -33.13 -36.33
C LEU A 12 -8.11 -31.92 -36.16
N PHE A 13 -7.81 -31.20 -37.24
CA PHE A 13 -6.98 -29.99 -37.19
C PHE A 13 -7.68 -28.85 -36.45
N PHE A 14 -8.98 -28.62 -36.67
CA PHE A 14 -9.75 -27.63 -35.93
C PHE A 14 -9.90 -28.00 -34.44
N VAL A 15 -10.08 -29.28 -34.11
CA VAL A 15 -10.09 -29.74 -32.71
C VAL A 15 -8.71 -29.57 -32.07
N LEU A 16 -7.62 -29.89 -32.76
CA LEU A 16 -6.26 -29.68 -32.26
C LEU A 16 -5.92 -28.19 -32.09
N MET A 17 -6.33 -27.33 -33.02
CA MET A 17 -6.10 -25.88 -32.95
C MET A 17 -6.97 -25.20 -31.89
N SER A 18 -8.22 -25.65 -31.70
CA SER A 18 -9.08 -25.15 -30.62
C SER A 18 -8.57 -25.55 -29.22
N MET A 19 -7.85 -26.67 -29.10
CA MET A 19 -7.19 -27.10 -27.87
C MET A 19 -5.89 -26.34 -27.54
N ILE A 20 -5.34 -25.55 -28.49
CA ILE A 20 -4.13 -24.74 -28.29
C ILE A 20 -4.47 -23.33 -27.74
N PHE A 21 -5.73 -22.87 -27.85
CA PHE A 21 -6.08 -21.45 -27.70
C PHE A 21 -6.93 -21.06 -26.46
N ILE A 22 -7.00 -21.89 -25.42
CA ILE A 22 -7.69 -21.51 -24.16
C ILE A 22 -6.78 -21.77 -22.96
N CYS A 23 -5.73 -20.96 -22.86
CA CYS A 23 -5.27 -20.51 -21.56
C CYS A 23 -5.96 -19.17 -21.33
N GLU A 24 -7.23 -19.22 -20.95
CA GLU A 24 -7.91 -18.05 -20.38
C GLU A 24 -7.21 -17.85 -19.04
N SER A 25 -6.19 -17.00 -19.04
CA SER A 25 -5.61 -16.49 -17.81
C SER A 25 -6.78 -15.81 -17.10
N LYS A 26 -7.27 -16.43 -16.03
CA LYS A 26 -7.93 -15.63 -15.00
C LYS A 26 -6.82 -14.80 -14.39
N ASP A 27 -6.44 -13.73 -15.07
CA ASP A 27 -5.52 -12.74 -14.56
C ASP A 27 -6.19 -12.17 -13.33
N GLY A 28 -5.61 -12.47 -12.16
CA GLY A 28 -6.03 -11.78 -10.95
C GLY A 28 -5.58 -10.33 -11.05
N SER A 29 -6.42 -9.40 -10.63
CA SER A 29 -6.03 -8.02 -10.39
C SER A 29 -6.08 -7.73 -8.89
N CYS A 30 -5.18 -6.89 -8.42
CA CYS A 30 -5.24 -6.35 -7.07
C CYS A 30 -6.43 -5.42 -6.85
N GLN A 31 -6.97 -4.84 -7.91
CA GLN A 31 -8.23 -4.12 -7.84
C GLN A 31 -9.39 -5.02 -7.40
N ASP A 32 -9.43 -6.27 -7.89
CA ASP A 32 -10.48 -7.24 -7.53
C ASP A 32 -10.15 -8.02 -6.25
N ILE A 33 -8.87 -8.33 -6.05
CA ILE A 33 -8.38 -9.16 -4.94
C ILE A 33 -8.23 -8.35 -3.65
N GLY A 34 -7.92 -7.06 -3.77
CA GLY A 34 -7.50 -6.19 -2.68
C GLY A 34 -6.04 -6.40 -2.25
N CYS A 35 -5.47 -5.38 -1.60
CA CYS A 35 -4.15 -5.45 -0.99
C CYS A 35 -4.22 -6.30 0.28
N VAL A 36 -3.52 -7.44 0.28
CA VAL A 36 -3.55 -8.40 1.39
C VAL A 36 -2.16 -8.53 2.00
N VAL A 37 -2.10 -8.81 3.31
CA VAL A 37 -0.82 -9.06 3.99
C VAL A 37 -0.35 -10.51 3.76
N GLY A 38 -1.28 -11.44 3.48
CA GLY A 38 -1.01 -12.87 3.36
C GLY A 38 -0.79 -13.37 1.93
N HIS A 39 -0.03 -14.46 1.81
CA HIS A 39 0.09 -15.24 0.58
C HIS A 39 -1.05 -16.24 0.45
N ASN A 40 -1.61 -16.39 -0.75
CA ASN A 40 -2.64 -17.39 -1.04
C ASN A 40 -2.27 -18.18 -2.30
N GLU A 41 -1.80 -19.41 -2.11
CA GLU A 41 -1.36 -20.32 -3.19
C GLU A 41 -2.46 -20.68 -4.20
N SER A 42 -3.74 -20.46 -3.85
CA SER A 42 -4.85 -20.71 -4.77
C SER A 42 -5.10 -19.57 -5.77
N ARG A 43 -4.42 -18.43 -5.59
CA ARG A 43 -4.57 -17.27 -6.48
C ARG A 43 -3.61 -17.34 -7.66
N PRO A 44 -4.01 -16.81 -8.84
CA PRO A 44 -3.16 -16.78 -10.02
C PRO A 44 -1.96 -15.83 -9.86
N CYS A 45 -2.07 -14.84 -8.97
CA CYS A 45 -1.06 -13.87 -8.61
C CYS A 45 -1.34 -13.33 -7.20
N GLN A 46 -0.36 -12.64 -6.61
CA GLN A 46 -0.40 -12.10 -5.25
C GLN A 46 -0.48 -10.57 -5.25
N CYS A 47 -1.21 -10.07 -4.25
CA CYS A 47 -1.37 -8.64 -3.95
C CYS A 47 -0.83 -8.30 -2.56
N ASN A 48 0.27 -8.95 -2.19
CA ASN A 48 0.99 -8.73 -0.96
C ASN A 48 2.40 -8.23 -1.27
N THR A 49 3.06 -7.71 -0.25
CA THR A 49 4.36 -7.06 -0.36
C THR A 49 5.47 -8.02 -0.76
N HIS A 50 5.31 -9.31 -0.43
CA HIS A 50 6.31 -10.33 -0.71
C HIS A 50 6.20 -10.89 -2.14
N CYS A 51 5.23 -10.48 -2.94
CA CYS A 51 5.02 -11.04 -4.27
C CYS A 51 6.23 -10.89 -5.20
N HIS A 52 7.01 -9.81 -5.03
CA HIS A 52 8.25 -9.57 -5.79
C HIS A 52 9.34 -10.59 -5.43
N SER A 53 9.37 -11.07 -4.18
CA SER A 53 10.31 -12.13 -3.77
C SER A 53 9.99 -13.48 -4.41
N TYR A 54 8.72 -13.71 -4.75
CA TYR A 54 8.26 -14.95 -5.39
C TYR A 54 8.02 -14.81 -6.90
N ASN A 55 8.20 -13.60 -7.43
CA ASN A 55 7.87 -13.22 -8.81
C ASN A 55 6.45 -13.64 -9.22
N ASP A 56 5.48 -13.40 -8.34
CA ASP A 56 4.08 -13.79 -8.53
C ASP A 56 3.11 -12.61 -8.33
N CYS A 57 3.59 -11.37 -8.42
CA CYS A 57 2.76 -10.17 -8.31
C CYS A 57 1.70 -10.11 -9.42
N CYS A 58 0.50 -9.63 -9.08
CA CYS A 58 -0.47 -9.26 -10.12
C CYS A 58 0.06 -8.08 -10.95
N SER A 59 -0.36 -7.99 -12.21
CA SER A 59 0.13 -6.98 -13.16
C SER A 59 -0.13 -5.54 -12.72
N ASP A 60 -1.23 -5.31 -11.99
CA ASP A 60 -1.62 -4.02 -11.43
C ASP A 60 -1.06 -3.78 -10.01
N TYR A 61 -0.28 -4.71 -9.45
CA TYR A 61 0.20 -4.62 -8.06
C TYR A 61 0.89 -3.28 -7.77
N ASN A 62 1.83 -2.84 -8.60
CA ASN A 62 2.59 -1.61 -8.33
C ASN A 62 1.70 -0.35 -8.33
N HIS A 63 0.61 -0.35 -9.08
CA HIS A 63 -0.30 0.78 -9.16
C HIS A 63 -1.39 0.73 -8.08
N THR A 64 -1.79 -0.46 -7.66
CA THR A 64 -2.85 -0.67 -6.68
C THR A 64 -2.31 -0.79 -5.26
N CYS A 65 -1.36 -1.71 -5.04
CA CYS A 65 -0.87 -2.10 -3.72
C CYS A 65 0.59 -1.71 -3.44
N GLY A 66 1.37 -1.38 -4.46
CA GLY A 66 2.74 -0.86 -4.35
C GLY A 66 2.81 0.64 -4.08
N THR A 67 1.75 1.23 -3.54
CA THR A 67 1.64 2.65 -3.16
C THR A 67 1.38 2.76 -1.66
N CYS A 68 1.61 3.92 -1.05
CA CYS A 68 1.29 4.16 0.35
C CYS A 68 -0.20 4.09 0.66
N HIS A 69 -1.07 4.31 -0.31
CA HIS A 69 -2.49 4.01 -0.15
C HIS A 69 -2.73 2.51 0.09
N GLY A 70 -2.01 1.64 -0.61
CA GLY A 70 -2.11 0.18 -0.45
C GLY A 70 -1.29 -0.39 0.72
N ILE A 71 -0.11 0.18 0.99
CA ILE A 71 0.84 -0.28 2.02
C ILE A 71 0.45 0.26 3.41
N GLY A 72 -0.07 1.49 3.47
CA GLY A 72 -0.29 2.25 4.70
C GLY A 72 0.95 3.03 5.16
N CYS A 73 0.71 4.03 6.01
CA CYS A 73 1.76 4.91 6.54
C CYS A 73 2.42 4.35 7.80
N GLY A 74 3.70 4.66 8.00
CA GLY A 74 4.43 4.33 9.22
C GLY A 74 4.80 2.84 9.36
N THR A 75 4.74 2.09 8.26
CA THR A 75 5.22 0.70 8.22
C THR A 75 6.72 0.65 8.53
N LYS A 76 7.19 -0.45 9.14
CA LYS A 76 8.62 -0.61 9.41
C LYS A 76 9.40 -0.61 8.08
N TYR A 77 10.53 0.08 8.07
CA TYR A 77 11.44 0.07 6.92
C TYR A 77 11.88 -1.36 6.57
N ASP A 78 11.62 -1.77 5.32
CA ASP A 78 11.91 -3.13 4.84
C ASP A 78 12.29 -3.13 3.35
N LEU A 79 13.58 -3.22 3.07
CA LEU A 79 14.13 -3.27 1.71
C LEU A 79 13.84 -4.57 0.95
N LYS A 80 13.48 -5.65 1.64
CA LYS A 80 13.25 -6.96 1.00
C LYS A 80 11.83 -7.07 0.45
N SER A 81 10.87 -6.51 1.19
CA SER A 81 9.45 -6.65 0.88
C SER A 81 8.88 -5.47 0.10
N PHE A 82 9.60 -4.37 -0.06
CA PHE A 82 9.05 -3.20 -0.74
C PHE A 82 10.04 -2.53 -1.69
N LEU A 83 9.58 -2.30 -2.93
CA LEU A 83 10.26 -1.47 -3.91
C LEU A 83 10.36 0.00 -3.47
N CYS A 84 9.39 0.46 -2.69
CA CYS A 84 9.33 1.80 -2.14
C CYS A 84 8.77 1.80 -0.72
N GLN A 85 9.06 2.83 0.07
CA GLN A 85 8.78 2.87 1.50
C GLN A 85 7.72 3.94 1.82
N CYS A 86 6.89 3.63 2.82
CA CYS A 86 5.80 4.49 3.29
C CYS A 86 5.97 4.98 4.72
N ASN A 87 7.24 5.06 5.14
CA ASN A 87 7.67 5.59 6.41
C ASN A 87 8.62 6.77 6.20
N LYS A 88 8.91 7.45 7.30
CA LYS A 88 9.77 8.64 7.30
C LYS A 88 11.21 8.33 6.87
N GLU A 89 11.68 7.10 7.09
CA GLU A 89 13.03 6.70 6.71
C GLU A 89 13.24 6.69 5.19
N CYS A 90 12.17 6.57 4.40
CA CYS A 90 12.23 6.54 2.94
C CYS A 90 12.98 7.74 2.32
N ARG A 91 12.97 8.88 2.99
CA ARG A 91 13.61 10.12 2.51
C ARG A 91 15.12 10.07 2.64
N PHE A 92 15.63 9.41 3.68
CA PHE A 92 17.07 9.21 3.83
C PHE A 92 17.60 8.21 2.80
N HIS A 93 16.76 7.29 2.36
CA HIS A 93 17.10 6.26 1.39
C HIS A 93 16.66 6.57 -0.04
N SER A 94 16.04 7.74 -0.26
CA SER A 94 15.49 8.17 -1.56
C SER A 94 14.62 7.13 -2.27
N ASN A 95 13.86 6.35 -1.49
CA ASN A 95 13.01 5.27 -1.99
C ASN A 95 11.55 5.40 -1.51
N CYS A 96 11.09 6.63 -1.29
CA CYS A 96 9.67 6.89 -0.98
C CYS A 96 8.77 6.46 -2.13
N CYS A 97 7.60 5.90 -1.82
CA CYS A 97 6.59 5.65 -2.84
C CYS A 97 6.14 6.96 -3.50
N SER A 98 5.69 6.88 -4.75
CA SER A 98 5.30 8.05 -5.56
C SER A 98 4.17 8.87 -4.93
N ASP A 99 3.35 8.24 -4.08
CA ASP A 99 2.26 8.86 -3.33
C ASP A 99 2.62 9.20 -1.88
N TYR A 100 3.86 8.98 -1.44
CA TYR A 100 4.25 9.18 -0.05
C TYR A 100 3.91 10.58 0.46
N ASN A 101 4.28 11.64 -0.26
CA ASN A 101 4.04 13.01 0.22
C ASN A 101 2.55 13.34 0.33
N ARG A 102 1.70 12.81 -0.56
CA ARG A 102 0.25 13.07 -0.54
C ARG A 102 -0.49 12.19 0.47
N THR A 103 0.03 11.01 0.76
CA THR A 103 -0.63 10.02 1.64
C THR A 103 -0.05 10.04 3.05
N CYS A 104 1.26 9.96 3.19
CA CYS A 104 1.98 9.81 4.46
C CYS A 104 2.81 11.04 4.87
N GLY A 105 2.95 12.03 3.99
CA GLY A 105 3.62 13.30 4.25
C GLY A 105 2.70 14.39 4.83
N THR A 106 1.51 14.03 5.28
CA THR A 106 0.47 14.91 5.84
C THR A 106 0.18 14.53 7.29
N CYS A 107 -0.50 15.38 8.05
CA CYS A 107 -0.93 15.05 9.40
C CYS A 107 -1.97 13.95 9.46
N HIS A 108 -2.73 13.74 8.39
CA HIS A 108 -3.59 12.56 8.28
C HIS A 108 -2.78 11.26 8.32
N GLY A 109 -1.64 11.22 7.61
CA GLY A 109 -0.76 10.05 7.57
C GLY A 109 0.22 9.93 8.75
N ILE A 110 0.71 11.06 9.28
CA ILE A 110 1.66 11.11 10.40
C ILE A 110 0.96 10.96 11.75
N GLY A 111 -0.24 11.51 11.87
CA GLY A 111 -0.99 11.64 13.12
C GLY A 111 -0.62 12.90 13.92
N CYS A 112 -1.56 13.33 14.77
CA CYS A 112 -1.44 14.56 15.57
C CYS A 112 -0.76 14.33 16.93
N GLY A 113 0.01 15.32 17.37
CA GLY A 113 0.69 15.32 18.66
C GLY A 113 1.90 14.38 18.71
N THR A 114 2.51 14.08 17.57
CA THR A 114 3.77 13.34 17.51
C THR A 114 4.90 14.13 18.16
N LYS A 115 5.93 13.45 18.68
CA LYS A 115 7.12 14.18 19.18
C LYS A 115 7.77 14.95 18.04
N TYR A 116 8.26 16.15 18.36
CA TYR A 116 9.00 16.96 17.39
C TYR A 116 10.25 16.19 16.92
N ASP A 117 10.37 16.01 15.61
CA ASP A 117 11.44 15.21 14.99
C ASP A 117 12.17 16.04 13.93
N LEU A 118 13.32 16.59 14.34
CA LEU A 118 14.17 17.45 13.51
C LEU A 118 14.70 16.78 12.24
N LYS A 119 14.78 15.44 12.22
CA LYS A 119 15.47 14.72 11.15
C LYS A 119 14.49 14.20 10.10
N SER A 120 13.30 13.80 10.51
CA SER A 120 12.54 12.84 9.71
C SER A 120 11.37 13.42 8.91
N PHE A 121 10.94 14.66 9.17
CA PHE A 121 9.78 15.22 8.47
C PHE A 121 10.04 16.62 7.88
N LEU A 122 9.65 16.79 6.61
CA LEU A 122 9.57 18.11 5.95
C LEU A 122 8.57 19.03 6.68
N CYS A 123 7.59 18.43 7.35
CA CYS A 123 6.59 19.14 8.13
C CYS A 123 6.19 18.36 9.39
N GLN A 124 5.70 19.05 10.42
CA GLN A 124 5.41 18.50 11.74
C GLN A 124 3.92 18.58 12.05
N CYS A 125 3.44 17.67 12.89
CA CYS A 125 2.03 17.54 13.27
C CYS A 125 1.80 17.68 14.77
N ASN A 126 2.64 18.48 15.42
CA ASN A 126 2.59 18.83 16.82
C ASN A 126 2.52 20.34 17.00
N LYS A 127 2.18 20.79 18.21
CA LYS A 127 2.03 22.22 18.49
C LYS A 127 3.32 23.02 18.26
N GLU A 128 4.48 22.38 18.38
CA GLU A 128 5.78 23.00 18.18
C GLU A 128 6.00 23.43 16.72
N CYS A 129 5.29 22.81 15.76
CA CYS A 129 5.43 23.13 14.33
C CYS A 129 5.19 24.60 13.99
N ARG A 130 4.33 25.29 14.76
CA ARG A 130 4.00 26.70 14.55
C ARG A 130 5.20 27.59 14.85
N PHE A 131 5.92 27.30 15.93
CA PHE A 131 7.13 28.03 16.30
C PHE A 131 8.24 27.85 15.25
N HIS A 132 8.30 26.68 14.64
CA HIS A 132 9.29 26.36 13.61
C HIS A 132 8.81 26.66 12.18
N SER A 133 7.58 27.16 12.01
CA SER A 133 6.96 27.44 10.70
C SER A 133 7.04 26.25 9.72
N ASN A 134 6.92 25.03 10.24
CA ASN A 134 7.03 23.79 9.48
C ASN A 134 5.83 22.86 9.72
N CYS A 135 4.64 23.40 9.99
CA CYS A 135 3.43 22.58 10.07
C CYS A 135 3.09 21.94 8.72
N CYS A 136 2.52 20.74 8.71
CA CYS A 136 2.02 20.16 7.46
C CYS A 136 0.83 20.98 6.93
N SER A 137 0.61 20.92 5.62
CA SER A 137 -0.42 21.72 4.94
C SER A 137 -1.84 21.46 5.47
N ASP A 138 -2.10 20.26 5.98
CA ASP A 138 -3.36 19.85 6.57
C ASP A 138 -3.40 19.99 8.10
N TYR A 139 -2.36 20.52 8.75
CA TYR A 139 -2.25 20.56 10.21
C TYR A 139 -3.45 21.21 10.91
N ASN A 140 -3.89 22.38 10.46
CA ASN A 140 -5.02 23.08 11.11
C ASN A 140 -6.31 22.25 11.00
N ARG A 141 -6.58 21.68 9.82
CA ARG A 141 -7.78 20.90 9.56
C ARG A 141 -7.76 19.55 10.28
N THR A 142 -6.59 18.93 10.39
CA THR A 142 -6.46 17.57 10.93
C THR A 142 -6.20 17.57 12.44
N CYS A 143 -5.41 18.51 12.95
CA CYS A 143 -4.89 18.51 14.32
C CYS A 143 -5.37 19.66 15.21
N GLU A 144 -6.10 20.63 14.67
CA GLU A 144 -6.72 21.73 15.44
C GLU A 144 -8.24 21.80 15.31
N SER A 145 -8.84 20.70 14.85
CA SER A 145 -10.29 20.57 14.70
C SER A 145 -10.74 19.22 15.22
N CYS A 146 -11.87 19.21 15.91
CA CYS A 146 -12.57 18.01 16.32
C CYS A 146 -13.11 17.20 15.15
N GLN A 147 -13.33 17.80 13.97
CA GLN A 147 -13.62 17.05 12.75
C GLN A 147 -12.45 16.13 12.37
N GLY A 148 -11.21 16.59 12.56
CA GLY A 148 -10.00 15.82 12.29
C GLY A 148 -9.60 14.88 13.44
N ILE A 149 -9.70 15.36 14.68
CA ILE A 149 -9.30 14.61 15.89
C ILE A 149 -10.32 13.53 16.26
N GLY A 150 -11.60 13.82 16.09
CA GLY A 150 -12.72 13.02 16.61
C GLY A 150 -13.14 13.40 18.03
N CYS A 151 -14.43 13.22 18.32
CA CYS A 151 -15.00 13.49 19.63
C CYS A 151 -14.67 12.37 20.64
N GLY A 152 -14.46 12.72 21.90
CA GLY A 152 -14.27 11.76 23.00
C GLY A 152 -12.90 11.11 23.06
N THR A 153 -11.95 11.58 22.27
CA THR A 153 -10.57 11.08 22.35
C THR A 153 -9.95 11.38 23.71
N THR A 154 -9.20 10.43 24.26
CA THR A 154 -8.41 10.63 25.47
C THR A 154 -7.53 11.88 25.36
N HIS A 155 -7.41 12.61 26.47
CA HIS A 155 -6.60 13.82 26.56
C HIS A 155 -5.14 13.54 26.15
N ASN A 156 -4.61 14.38 25.26
CA ASN A 156 -3.23 14.29 24.78
C ASN A 156 -2.55 15.66 24.83
N LYS A 157 -1.62 15.84 25.77
CA LYS A 157 -0.90 17.11 26.03
C LYS A 157 -0.01 17.59 24.86
N SER A 158 0.28 16.72 23.91
CA SER A 158 1.04 17.05 22.70
C SER A 158 0.15 17.62 21.60
N ARG A 159 -1.17 17.56 21.75
CA ARG A 159 -2.11 18.20 20.84
C ARG A 159 -2.25 19.70 21.17
N PRO A 160 -2.54 20.54 20.17
CA PRO A 160 -2.79 21.97 20.36
C PRO A 160 -4.13 22.24 21.07
N CYS A 161 -5.10 21.33 20.94
CA CYS A 161 -6.41 21.40 21.57
C CYS A 161 -6.99 19.99 21.78
N GLN A 162 -8.10 19.89 22.53
CA GLN A 162 -8.76 18.64 22.89
C GLN A 162 -10.21 18.59 22.40
N CYS A 163 -10.71 17.37 22.22
CA CYS A 163 -12.08 17.09 21.76
C CYS A 163 -12.85 16.15 22.69
N ASN A 164 -12.46 16.11 23.96
CA ASN A 164 -13.17 15.39 25.02
C ASN A 164 -13.87 16.38 25.96
N LYS A 165 -14.86 15.89 26.72
CA LYS A 165 -15.66 16.72 27.63
C LYS A 165 -14.83 17.52 28.66
N LYS A 166 -13.68 16.99 29.10
CA LYS A 166 -12.80 17.66 30.08
C LYS A 166 -12.15 18.92 29.52
N CYS A 167 -12.10 19.09 28.20
CA CYS A 167 -11.51 20.29 27.60
C CYS A 167 -12.22 21.58 28.02
N LEU A 168 -13.51 21.49 28.37
CA LEU A 168 -14.30 22.62 28.84
C LEU A 168 -13.80 23.10 30.21
N ASP A 169 -13.41 22.16 31.06
CA ASP A 169 -12.89 22.43 32.40
C ASP A 169 -11.45 22.98 32.32
N GLU A 170 -10.65 22.44 31.40
CA GLU A 170 -9.23 22.80 31.21
C GLU A 170 -9.04 24.04 30.30
N GLY A 171 -10.09 24.48 29.61
CA GLY A 171 -10.04 25.60 28.67
C GLY A 171 -9.20 25.34 27.41
N ASP A 172 -9.02 24.07 27.03
CA ASP A 172 -8.17 23.64 25.91
C ASP A 172 -8.96 22.99 24.76
N CYS A 173 -10.27 23.23 24.68
CA CYS A 173 -11.11 22.72 23.60
C CYS A 173 -10.68 23.26 22.23
N CYS A 174 -10.82 22.43 21.18
CA CYS A 174 -10.71 22.91 19.81
C CYS A 174 -11.84 23.89 19.48
N SER A 175 -11.58 24.80 18.54
CA SER A 175 -12.51 25.88 18.19
C SER A 175 -13.89 25.40 17.71
N ASP A 176 -13.94 24.22 17.09
CA ASP A 176 -15.15 23.58 16.57
C ASP A 176 -15.77 22.56 17.56
N TYR A 177 -15.30 22.48 18.82
CA TYR A 177 -15.78 21.47 19.77
C TYR A 177 -17.30 21.54 20.01
N ASN A 178 -17.86 22.74 20.16
CA ASN A 178 -19.28 22.89 20.42
C ASN A 178 -20.15 22.48 19.23
N GLU A 179 -19.69 22.80 18.01
CA GLU A 179 -20.39 22.48 16.77
C GLU A 179 -20.26 20.99 16.41
N THR A 180 -19.08 20.41 16.65
CA THR A 180 -18.75 19.04 16.24
C THR A 180 -19.07 17.99 17.32
N CYS A 181 -18.87 18.29 18.60
CA CYS A 181 -18.85 17.28 19.66
C CYS A 181 -19.87 17.48 20.78
N ALA A 182 -20.33 18.70 21.08
CA ALA A 182 -21.20 18.92 22.24
C ALA A 182 -22.53 18.16 22.16
N GLN A 183 -23.09 17.99 20.95
CA GLN A 183 -24.34 17.26 20.72
C GLN A 183 -24.21 15.77 21.05
N SER A 184 -23.04 15.17 20.79
CA SER A 184 -22.76 13.76 21.01
C SER A 184 -22.76 13.36 22.49
N TYR A 185 -22.65 14.32 23.41
CA TYR A 185 -22.65 14.07 24.86
C TYR A 185 -24.00 14.31 25.55
N GLN A 186 -24.99 14.85 24.83
CA GLN A 186 -26.30 15.15 25.40
C GLN A 186 -27.28 13.96 25.37
N GLY A 187 -26.93 12.87 24.68
CA GLY A 187 -27.79 11.67 24.54
C GLY A 187 -27.52 10.52 25.51
N ALA A 188 -26.49 10.59 26.37
CA ALA A 188 -26.11 9.47 27.24
C ALA A 188 -26.81 9.45 28.62
N ASP A 189 -27.62 10.47 28.95
CA ASP A 189 -28.37 10.58 30.20
C ASP A 189 -29.91 10.60 30.01
N HIS A 190 -30.37 10.27 28.80
CA HIS A 190 -31.79 10.04 28.53
C HIS A 190 -31.97 8.66 27.87
N SER A 191 -32.11 7.64 28.71
CA SER A 191 -32.54 6.31 28.26
C SER A 191 -34.05 6.28 27.97
N LEU A 192 -34.43 5.40 27.02
CA LEU A 192 -35.77 4.90 26.66
C LEU A 192 -36.61 5.65 25.61
N SER A 193 -36.45 5.22 24.36
CA SER A 193 -37.56 4.74 23.48
C SER A 193 -36.93 4.07 22.26
N LEU A 194 -36.69 2.76 22.29
CA LEU A 194 -37.57 1.69 21.81
C LEU A 194 -38.15 1.94 20.41
N SER A 195 -37.63 1.21 19.41
CA SER A 195 -38.29 0.68 18.20
C SER A 195 -37.21 -0.08 17.40
N SER A 196 -37.00 -1.40 17.53
CA SER A 196 -37.83 -2.52 17.06
C SER A 196 -38.39 -2.34 15.65
N THR A 197 -37.76 -3.01 14.68
CA THR A 197 -38.47 -3.66 13.57
C THR A 197 -37.70 -4.90 13.10
N GLN A 198 -38.28 -6.04 13.44
CA GLN A 198 -38.06 -7.36 12.85
C GLN A 198 -38.72 -7.45 11.46
N GLY A 199 -38.22 -8.38 10.64
CA GLY A 199 -38.94 -9.01 9.53
C GLY A 199 -37.99 -9.26 8.35
N ASN A 200 -38.04 -10.36 7.60
CA ASN A 200 -38.78 -11.61 7.73
C ASN A 200 -38.12 -12.64 6.78
N GLU A 201 -38.52 -13.91 6.93
CA GLU A 201 -37.93 -15.12 6.37
C GLU A 201 -37.98 -15.33 4.84
N SER A 202 -36.95 -16.03 4.36
CA SER A 202 -36.89 -17.22 3.49
C SER A 202 -38.04 -17.56 2.52
N ARG A 203 -37.68 -17.78 1.24
CA ARG A 203 -38.45 -18.58 0.26
C ARG A 203 -37.64 -19.78 -0.23
N LEU A 204 -38.20 -20.97 -0.02
CA LEU A 204 -37.81 -22.27 -0.55
C LEU A 204 -37.95 -22.32 -2.08
N TYR A 205 -36.98 -22.94 -2.76
CA TYR A 205 -37.07 -23.39 -4.15
C TYR A 205 -36.96 -24.92 -4.18
N GLN A 206 -38.00 -25.60 -4.71
CA GLN A 206 -38.01 -27.03 -5.00
C GLN A 206 -37.98 -27.25 -6.52
N PRO A 207 -37.26 -28.27 -7.02
CA PRO A 207 -37.54 -28.85 -8.33
C PRO A 207 -38.15 -30.26 -8.22
N SER A 208 -39.11 -30.49 -9.11
CA SER A 208 -39.92 -31.70 -9.24
C SER A 208 -39.16 -32.86 -9.89
N VAL A 209 -39.39 -34.06 -9.37
CA VAL A 209 -38.86 -35.35 -9.88
C VAL A 209 -39.92 -36.00 -10.78
N HIS A 210 -39.53 -36.41 -11.99
CA HIS A 210 -40.33 -37.27 -12.87
C HIS A 210 -39.71 -38.69 -12.94
N PRO A 211 -40.52 -39.76 -12.86
CA PRO A 211 -40.10 -41.13 -13.17
C PRO A 211 -40.65 -41.61 -14.52
N GLY A 212 -39.90 -42.47 -15.21
CA GLY A 212 -40.35 -43.20 -16.41
C GLY A 212 -39.16 -43.81 -17.14
N SER A 213 -38.73 -45.02 -16.77
CA SER A 213 -39.13 -46.30 -17.38
C SER A 213 -38.50 -46.59 -18.75
N ASN A 214 -37.75 -47.70 -18.80
CA ASN A 214 -37.56 -48.67 -19.89
C ASN A 214 -36.08 -49.04 -20.14
N ALA A 215 -35.52 -49.78 -19.19
CA ALA A 215 -34.25 -50.49 -19.37
C ALA A 215 -34.57 -51.98 -19.54
N LEU A 216 -34.59 -52.50 -20.77
CA LEU A 216 -34.29 -53.92 -21.06
C LEU A 216 -34.30 -54.23 -22.57
N ALA A 217 -33.47 -53.56 -23.39
CA ALA A 217 -33.27 -53.97 -24.78
C ALA A 217 -31.94 -53.49 -25.42
N LEU A 218 -30.86 -53.30 -24.65
CA LEU A 218 -29.61 -52.74 -25.19
C LEU A 218 -28.32 -53.39 -24.65
N VAL A 219 -28.36 -54.64 -24.17
CA VAL A 219 -27.23 -55.21 -23.41
C VAL A 219 -26.17 -55.94 -24.26
N LEU A 220 -26.38 -56.15 -25.57
CA LEU A 220 -25.43 -56.95 -26.38
C LEU A 220 -24.64 -56.18 -27.47
N SER A 221 -24.76 -54.85 -27.57
CA SER A 221 -23.84 -54.01 -28.37
C SER A 221 -23.01 -53.01 -27.55
N LEU A 222 -23.20 -52.97 -26.22
CA LEU A 222 -22.51 -52.01 -25.33
C LEU A 222 -21.09 -52.44 -24.93
N ALA A 223 -20.72 -53.72 -25.03
CA ALA A 223 -19.40 -54.17 -24.59
C ALA A 223 -18.23 -53.57 -25.40
N GLY A 224 -18.42 -53.36 -26.71
CA GLY A 224 -17.40 -52.73 -27.57
C GLY A 224 -17.38 -51.20 -27.49
N VAL A 225 -18.54 -50.57 -27.29
CA VAL A 225 -18.62 -49.10 -27.12
C VAL A 225 -18.09 -48.69 -25.75
N CYS A 226 -18.30 -49.52 -24.72
CA CYS A 226 -17.85 -49.24 -23.35
C CYS A 226 -16.31 -49.25 -23.24
N THR A 227 -15.61 -50.15 -23.93
CA THR A 227 -14.13 -50.16 -23.90
C THR A 227 -13.53 -48.94 -24.62
N ALA A 228 -14.10 -48.54 -25.76
CA ALA A 228 -13.68 -47.33 -26.48
C ALA A 228 -13.95 -46.04 -25.67
N VAL A 229 -15.12 -45.96 -25.02
CA VAL A 229 -15.48 -44.82 -24.15
C VAL A 229 -14.60 -44.78 -22.91
N LEU A 230 -14.33 -45.93 -22.27
CA LEU A 230 -13.43 -46.00 -21.12
C LEU A 230 -11.98 -45.63 -21.49
N ALA A 231 -11.49 -46.08 -22.65
CA ALA A 231 -10.18 -45.67 -23.15
C ALA A 231 -10.11 -44.16 -23.42
N ALA A 232 -11.16 -43.59 -24.02
CA ALA A 232 -11.25 -42.14 -24.23
C ALA A 232 -11.29 -41.36 -22.92
N ILE A 233 -12.02 -41.85 -21.90
CA ILE A 233 -12.05 -41.27 -20.56
C ILE A 233 -10.67 -41.34 -19.91
N VAL A 234 -9.96 -42.47 -19.99
CA VAL A 234 -8.61 -42.61 -19.41
C VAL A 234 -7.62 -41.66 -20.11
N VAL A 235 -7.66 -41.57 -21.44
CA VAL A 235 -6.82 -40.61 -22.19
C VAL A 235 -7.17 -39.17 -21.81
N LEU A 236 -8.45 -38.85 -21.62
CA LEU A 236 -8.89 -37.54 -21.15
C LEU A 236 -8.38 -37.24 -19.72
N LEU A 237 -8.44 -38.21 -18.81
CA LEU A 237 -7.94 -38.06 -17.44
C LEU A 237 -6.42 -37.88 -17.40
N ILE A 238 -5.68 -38.65 -18.20
CA ILE A 238 -4.22 -38.48 -18.37
C ILE A 238 -3.92 -37.11 -18.97
N TYR A 239 -4.67 -36.69 -19.99
CA TYR A 239 -4.54 -35.38 -20.61
C TYR A 239 -4.80 -34.24 -19.62
N LEU A 240 -5.87 -34.33 -18.81
CA LEU A 240 -6.19 -33.36 -17.78
C LEU A 240 -5.10 -33.29 -16.69
N LYS A 241 -4.52 -34.43 -16.31
CA LYS A 241 -3.38 -34.50 -15.38
C LYS A 241 -2.14 -33.81 -15.97
N VAL A 242 -1.79 -34.12 -17.21
CA VAL A 242 -0.64 -33.52 -17.91
C VAL A 242 -0.87 -32.03 -18.16
N ARG A 243 -2.10 -31.60 -18.49
CA ARG A 243 -2.47 -30.18 -18.64
C ARG A 243 -2.30 -29.44 -17.32
N LYS A 244 -2.77 -30.01 -16.21
CA LYS A 244 -2.56 -29.46 -14.86
C LYS A 244 -1.07 -29.31 -14.52
N ASP A 245 -0.26 -30.31 -14.87
CA ASP A 245 1.19 -30.31 -14.57
C ASP A 245 2.02 -29.46 -15.58
N ARG A 246 1.50 -29.16 -16.78
CA ARG A 246 2.13 -28.29 -17.79
C ARG A 246 1.74 -26.82 -17.60
N SER A 247 0.52 -26.53 -17.16
CA SER A 247 0.09 -25.18 -16.74
C SER A 247 0.92 -24.68 -15.56
N ARG A 248 1.32 -25.57 -14.65
CA ARG A 248 2.26 -25.25 -13.55
C ARG A 248 3.70 -24.97 -14.00
N ARG A 249 4.10 -25.38 -15.20
CA ARG A 249 5.49 -25.28 -15.68
C ARG A 249 5.74 -24.14 -16.66
N LYS A 250 4.71 -23.61 -17.34
CA LYS A 250 4.88 -22.61 -18.40
C LYS A 250 4.69 -21.15 -17.97
N CYS A 251 4.23 -20.87 -16.75
CA CYS A 251 4.27 -19.52 -16.16
C CYS A 251 5.62 -19.20 -15.51
N LYS A 252 6.65 -20.00 -15.80
CA LYS A 252 8.02 -19.82 -15.34
C LYS A 252 8.92 -19.66 -16.57
N GLU A 253 8.65 -18.62 -17.37
CA GLU A 253 9.61 -18.18 -18.39
C GLU A 253 10.52 -17.07 -17.84
N PRO A 254 11.77 -16.99 -18.33
CA PRO A 254 12.82 -16.17 -17.75
C PRO A 254 12.89 -14.80 -18.43
N GLU A 255 12.28 -13.78 -17.83
CA GLU A 255 12.56 -12.37 -18.16
C GLU A 255 13.81 -11.81 -17.45
N ASP A 256 14.55 -12.65 -16.70
CA ASP A 256 15.76 -12.27 -15.96
C ASP A 256 16.99 -11.94 -16.84
N ARG A 257 16.84 -11.88 -18.17
CA ARG A 257 17.96 -11.53 -19.08
C ARG A 257 18.01 -10.08 -19.52
N LEU A 258 16.96 -9.26 -19.31
CA LEU A 258 16.98 -7.86 -19.75
C LEU A 258 17.28 -6.85 -18.63
N TYR A 259 17.07 -7.22 -17.37
CA TYR A 259 17.30 -6.29 -16.24
C TYR A 259 18.73 -6.29 -15.70
N ASN A 260 19.59 -7.24 -16.09
CA ASN A 260 20.99 -7.29 -15.65
C ASN A 260 21.96 -6.45 -16.50
N GLU A 261 21.53 -5.84 -17.61
CA GLU A 261 22.42 -4.94 -18.41
C GLU A 261 22.24 -3.44 -18.09
N ILE A 262 21.24 -3.05 -17.28
CA ILE A 262 21.03 -1.64 -16.90
C ILE A 262 21.66 -1.31 -15.53
N GLY A 263 21.99 -2.34 -14.73
CA GLY A 263 22.61 -2.17 -13.41
C GLY A 263 24.08 -1.71 -13.42
N ASP A 264 24.81 -1.96 -14.49
CA ASP A 264 26.27 -1.73 -14.53
C ASP A 264 26.68 -0.36 -15.09
N LEU A 265 25.74 0.45 -15.61
CA LEU A 265 26.07 1.80 -16.12
C LEU A 265 26.01 2.91 -15.05
N ASN A 266 25.48 2.64 -13.85
CA ASN A 266 25.34 3.64 -12.78
C ASN A 266 26.35 3.48 -11.62
N ALA A 267 27.24 2.48 -11.65
CA ALA A 267 28.23 2.25 -10.60
C ALA A 267 29.61 2.94 -10.83
N GLY A 268 29.79 3.66 -11.93
CA GLY A 268 31.10 4.19 -12.36
C GLY A 268 31.39 5.67 -12.10
N SER A 269 30.52 6.44 -11.43
CA SER A 269 30.65 7.91 -11.38
C SER A 269 30.59 8.51 -9.97
N LEU A 270 31.14 7.83 -8.96
CA LEU A 270 31.12 8.32 -7.58
C LEU A 270 32.44 8.08 -6.84
N ASP A 271 33.57 8.46 -7.47
CA ASP A 271 34.92 8.35 -6.86
C ASP A 271 35.82 9.59 -7.10
N ILE A 272 35.28 10.79 -7.37
CA ILE A 272 36.10 12.00 -7.62
C ILE A 272 35.64 13.24 -6.85
N LEU A 273 35.35 13.15 -5.54
CA LEU A 273 35.18 14.36 -4.70
C LEU A 273 35.59 14.17 -3.22
N ASP A 274 36.76 13.59 -2.93
CA ASP A 274 37.26 13.57 -1.53
C ASP A 274 38.76 13.85 -1.34
N GLN A 275 39.38 14.67 -2.19
CA GLN A 275 40.79 15.07 -1.99
C GLN A 275 41.11 16.54 -2.34
N VAL A 276 40.32 17.50 -1.84
CA VAL A 276 40.80 18.90 -1.77
C VAL A 276 40.32 19.52 -0.45
N GLY A 277 41.21 19.64 0.53
CA GLY A 277 40.90 20.42 1.74
C GLY A 277 41.69 20.08 3.00
N GLN A 278 42.99 19.79 2.91
CA GLN A 278 43.89 19.91 4.06
C GLN A 278 45.10 20.74 3.65
N ASP A 279 45.64 21.46 4.63
CA ASP A 279 46.77 22.39 4.57
C ASP A 279 46.41 23.83 4.22
N ASN A 280 46.04 24.61 5.26
CA ASN A 280 46.70 25.87 5.55
C ASN A 280 46.37 26.42 6.96
N ASP A 281 47.40 27.02 7.54
CA ASP A 281 47.44 27.99 8.63
C ASP A 281 47.57 27.55 10.10
N ASN A 282 48.85 27.43 10.49
CA ASN A 282 49.60 28.40 11.30
C ASN A 282 49.09 28.82 12.69
N GLY A 283 49.99 28.67 13.67
CA GLY A 283 50.36 29.82 14.50
C GLY A 283 50.19 29.64 16.00
N GLU A 284 51.26 29.15 16.63
CA GLU A 284 51.54 29.34 18.06
C GLU A 284 51.39 30.82 18.47
N ARG A 285 50.73 31.06 19.61
CA ARG A 285 51.13 32.12 20.55
C ARG A 285 50.69 31.79 21.97
N ASN A 286 51.68 31.78 22.86
CA ASN A 286 51.60 31.55 24.29
C ASN A 286 51.13 32.81 25.08
N VAL A 287 50.83 32.55 26.38
CA VAL A 287 50.90 33.44 27.59
C VAL A 287 49.58 34.18 27.97
N PRO A 288 49.24 34.40 29.27
CA PRO A 288 48.90 33.46 30.36
C PRO A 288 47.67 33.89 31.23
N ASP A 289 47.41 33.15 32.31
CA ASP A 289 46.41 33.36 33.36
C ASP A 289 46.37 34.75 34.03
N ARG A 290 45.15 35.24 34.32
CA ARG A 290 44.88 36.07 35.52
C ARG A 290 43.42 36.00 35.96
N ALA A 291 43.25 35.90 37.27
CA ALA A 291 42.01 35.70 38.02
C ALA A 291 41.11 36.96 38.19
N SER A 292 39.85 36.65 38.51
CA SER A 292 38.92 37.36 39.41
C SER A 292 38.18 38.63 38.99
N THR A 293 36.92 38.63 39.48
CA THR A 293 36.07 39.73 39.99
C THR A 293 35.00 40.40 39.10
N THR A 294 33.74 40.16 39.50
CA THR A 294 32.57 41.06 39.68
C THR A 294 31.88 41.79 38.50
N GLN A 295 30.61 41.40 38.30
CA GLN A 295 29.37 42.21 38.46
C GLN A 295 28.97 43.33 37.46
N HIS A 296 27.66 43.29 37.15
CA HIS A 296 26.73 44.33 36.64
C HIS A 296 26.64 44.68 35.13
N ASP A 297 25.47 44.31 34.61
CA ASP A 297 24.48 45.14 33.90
C ASP A 297 24.64 45.64 32.45
N ARG A 298 23.51 45.41 31.74
CA ARG A 298 22.84 46.21 30.70
C ARG A 298 23.17 46.02 29.21
N LEU A 299 22.11 45.59 28.52
CA LEU A 299 21.50 46.12 27.29
C LEU A 299 22.29 46.06 25.98
N GLY A 300 21.73 45.33 25.01
CA GLY A 300 22.12 45.41 23.60
C GLY A 300 21.47 44.32 22.76
N SER A 301 20.16 44.39 22.54
CA SER A 301 19.47 43.55 21.56
C SER A 301 19.83 43.99 20.14
N VAL A 302 20.62 43.19 19.43
CA VAL A 302 20.93 43.37 18.01
C VAL A 302 20.00 42.46 17.21
N ASN A 303 19.13 43.10 16.42
CA ASN A 303 18.31 42.45 15.39
C ASN A 303 19.21 41.84 14.32
N PHE A 304 19.14 40.52 14.11
CA PHE A 304 19.74 39.87 12.95
C PHE A 304 18.63 39.53 11.95
N VAL A 305 18.41 40.43 10.99
CA VAL A 305 17.61 40.18 9.80
C VAL A 305 18.45 39.31 8.85
N ARG A 306 18.11 38.03 8.70
CA ARG A 306 18.59 37.22 7.56
C ARG A 306 17.57 37.30 6.43
N ASN A 307 17.89 38.11 5.44
CA ASN A 307 17.30 38.01 4.11
C ASN A 307 17.80 36.72 3.47
N VAL A 308 16.89 35.81 3.13
CA VAL A 308 17.14 34.72 2.18
C VAL A 308 16.32 35.06 0.94
N ALA A 309 17.01 35.48 -0.12
CA ALA A 309 16.42 35.66 -1.43
C ALA A 309 16.13 34.28 -2.04
N TYR A 310 14.85 33.99 -2.29
CA TYR A 310 14.43 32.92 -3.18
C TYR A 310 14.43 33.48 -4.60
N GLN A 311 15.30 32.95 -5.47
CA GLN A 311 15.16 33.14 -6.92
C GLN A 311 14.20 32.07 -7.45
N SER A 312 13.04 32.52 -7.92
CA SER A 312 12.11 31.76 -8.74
C SER A 312 12.64 31.72 -10.17
N TYR A 313 12.85 30.52 -10.72
CA TYR A 313 13.00 30.31 -12.15
C TYR A 313 11.61 30.10 -12.74
N ASP A 314 11.15 31.06 -13.53
CA ASP A 314 10.08 30.90 -14.51
C ASP A 314 10.65 30.18 -15.74
N SER A 315 9.97 29.13 -16.19
CA SER A 315 10.25 28.44 -17.44
C SER A 315 9.00 28.53 -18.32
N ASP A 316 8.97 29.52 -19.21
CA ASP A 316 8.08 29.58 -20.37
C ASP A 316 8.95 29.64 -21.63
N THR A 317 8.99 28.54 -22.38
CA THR A 317 9.07 28.47 -23.86
C THR A 317 8.72 27.07 -24.31
#